data_AF-A0A6I9PN28-F1
#
_entry.id   AF-A0A6I9PN28-F1
#
_cell.length_a   1.000
_cell.length_b   1.000
_cell.length_c   1.000
_cell.angle_alpha   90.00
_cell.angle_beta   90.00
_cell.angle_gamma   90.00
#
_symmetry.space_group_name_H-M   'P 1'
#
loop_
_entity.id
_entity.type
_entity.pdbx_description
1 polymer ?
#
loop_
_entity_poly.entity_id
_entity_poly.type
_entity_poly.pdbx_seq_one_letter_code
_entity_poly.pdbx_strand_id
1 'polypeptide(L)'
;MLSVMIRESDLLKDGVSSNPNAEEQDLMREEAQKMSSVLPTMWLGAQNGCVYVHSSVAQWKKCLHSIKLKDSVLGIVHVKGRVLVGLSDGTLAIFHRGVDGQWDLTNYHLLDLGRPHHSIRCMTVVHDKVWCGFRNKIHVVQPQAMKIE
;
A
#
# COMPACT_ATOMS: atom_id res chain seq x y z
N MET A 1 22.80 -10.22 -78.71
CA MET A 1 23.75 -10.30 -77.58
C MET A 1 23.01 -9.80 -76.35
N LEU A 2 22.71 -10.71 -75.40
CA LEU A 2 22.33 -10.57 -73.97
C LEU A 2 21.29 -9.50 -73.55
N SER A 3 20.12 -9.91 -73.00
CA SER A 3 19.81 -10.07 -71.55
C SER A 3 19.82 -8.72 -70.80
N VAL A 4 18.77 -8.29 -70.08
CA VAL A 4 18.41 -8.74 -68.72
C VAL A 4 17.05 -8.10 -68.32
N MET A 5 16.19 -8.89 -67.64
CA MET A 5 15.00 -8.44 -66.93
C MET A 5 15.35 -7.58 -65.70
N ILE A 6 14.59 -6.51 -65.43
CA ILE A 6 14.56 -5.85 -64.11
C ILE A 6 13.17 -6.00 -63.51
N ARG A 7 13.17 -6.55 -62.29
CA ARG A 7 12.03 -6.96 -61.45
C ARG A 7 11.40 -5.75 -60.76
N GLU A 8 10.10 -5.83 -60.52
CA GLU A 8 9.40 -5.00 -59.53
C GLU A 8 9.97 -5.27 -58.12
N SER A 9 10.38 -4.19 -57.45
CA SER A 9 10.77 -4.07 -56.04
C SER A 9 9.91 -2.92 -55.49
N ASP A 10 9.19 -2.95 -54.35
CA ASP A 10 9.28 -3.74 -53.14
C ASP A 10 7.89 -3.84 -52.48
N LEU A 11 7.26 -5.01 -52.52
CA LEU A 11 6.15 -5.35 -51.64
C LEU A 11 6.59 -6.52 -50.75
N LEU A 12 7.35 -6.21 -49.70
CA LEU A 12 7.55 -7.11 -48.58
C LEU A 12 6.58 -6.71 -47.47
N LYS A 13 5.42 -7.38 -47.49
CA LYS A 13 4.61 -7.64 -46.32
C LYS A 13 5.05 -9.00 -45.82
N ASP A 14 5.39 -9.13 -44.53
CA ASP A 14 5.11 -10.28 -43.66
C ASP A 14 6.14 -10.41 -42.52
N GLY A 15 5.66 -10.53 -41.28
CA GLY A 15 6.54 -10.82 -40.15
C GLY A 15 5.99 -10.54 -38.75
N VAL A 16 4.80 -11.06 -38.43
CA VAL A 16 4.34 -11.48 -37.09
C VAL A 16 4.47 -10.45 -35.95
N SER A 17 3.35 -9.81 -35.61
CA SER A 17 3.11 -9.38 -34.23
C SER A 17 3.13 -10.65 -33.36
N SER A 18 4.22 -10.87 -32.62
CA SER A 18 4.26 -11.95 -31.64
C SER A 18 3.26 -11.63 -30.55
N ASN A 19 2.10 -12.29 -30.61
CA ASN A 19 1.27 -12.46 -29.43
C ASN A 19 2.18 -13.06 -28.34
N PRO A 20 2.22 -12.49 -27.12
CA PRO A 20 3.05 -13.05 -26.07
C PRO A 20 2.67 -14.52 -25.88
N ASN A 21 3.69 -15.39 -25.85
CA ASN A 21 3.51 -16.84 -25.72
C ASN A 21 2.67 -17.12 -24.46
N ALA A 22 1.84 -18.16 -24.47
CA ALA A 22 0.90 -18.44 -23.37
C ALA A 22 1.63 -18.52 -22.01
N GLU A 23 2.85 -19.06 -22.00
CA GLU A 23 3.73 -19.14 -20.84
C GLU A 23 4.13 -17.77 -20.27
N GLU A 24 4.44 -16.78 -21.12
CA GLU A 24 4.77 -15.42 -20.67
C GLU A 24 3.55 -14.73 -20.05
N GLN A 25 2.36 -14.96 -20.62
CA GLN A 25 1.11 -14.42 -20.07
C GLN A 25 0.79 -15.03 -18.70
N ASP A 26 1.03 -16.33 -18.53
CA ASP A 26 0.81 -17.01 -17.25
C ASP A 26 1.79 -16.52 -16.17
N LEU A 27 3.07 -16.33 -16.52
CA LEU A 27 4.06 -15.74 -15.62
C LEU A 27 3.66 -14.31 -15.20
N MET A 28 3.20 -13.48 -16.15
CA MET A 28 2.71 -12.12 -15.86
C MET A 28 1.49 -12.13 -14.92
N ARG A 29 0.56 -13.07 -15.11
CA ARG A 29 -0.62 -13.22 -14.23
C ARG A 29 -0.21 -13.63 -12.83
N GLU A 30 0.70 -14.59 -12.70
CA GLU A 30 1.23 -15.03 -11.41
C GLU A 30 1.93 -13.87 -10.69
N GLU A 31 2.73 -13.09 -11.41
CA GLU A 31 3.41 -11.91 -10.86
C GLU A 31 2.42 -10.82 -10.43
N ALA A 32 1.38 -10.57 -11.22
CA ALA A 32 0.31 -9.64 -10.86
C ALA A 32 -0.44 -10.06 -9.60
N GLN A 33 -0.69 -11.37 -9.42
CA GLN A 33 -1.29 -11.91 -8.19
C GLN A 33 -0.41 -11.69 -6.96
N LYS A 34 0.92 -11.82 -7.12
CA LYS A 34 1.90 -11.53 -6.06
C LYS A 34 2.00 -10.04 -5.73
N MET A 35 1.56 -9.17 -6.64
CA MET A 35 1.47 -7.72 -6.48
C MET A 35 0.09 -7.24 -6.01
N SER A 36 -0.53 -8.01 -5.10
CA SER A 36 -1.83 -7.70 -4.52
C SER A 36 -1.72 -7.26 -3.05
N SER A 37 -2.57 -6.32 -2.64
CA SER A 37 -2.71 -5.94 -1.23
C SER A 37 -3.43 -7.01 -0.37
N VAL A 38 -4.06 -8.02 -1.00
CA VAL A 38 -4.64 -9.21 -0.34
C VAL A 38 -3.59 -10.12 0.27
N LEU A 39 -2.35 -10.05 -0.21
CA LEU A 39 -1.24 -10.78 0.37
C LEU A 39 -0.64 -9.99 1.55
N PRO A 40 0.38 -10.53 2.25
CA PRO A 40 1.09 -9.78 3.27
C PRO A 40 1.69 -8.48 2.71
N THR A 41 1.47 -7.36 3.41
CA THR A 41 1.93 -6.03 2.98
C THR A 41 2.91 -5.41 3.97
N MET A 42 3.87 -4.64 3.43
CA MET A 42 4.75 -3.77 4.21
C MET A 42 4.21 -2.34 4.16
N TRP A 43 4.27 -1.65 5.30
CA TRP A 43 3.78 -0.29 5.46
C TRP A 43 4.92 0.62 5.91
N LEU A 44 5.11 1.71 5.20
CA LEU A 44 6.21 2.65 5.42
C LEU A 44 5.64 4.06 5.56
N GLY A 45 5.95 4.73 6.68
CA GLY A 45 5.56 6.12 6.91
C GLY A 45 6.69 7.09 6.58
N ALA A 46 6.33 8.29 6.12
CA ALA A 46 7.26 9.37 5.83
C ALA A 46 6.94 10.65 6.61
N GLN A 47 7.95 11.49 6.78
CA GLN A 47 7.84 12.80 7.45
C GLN A 47 6.93 13.78 6.69
N ASN A 48 6.77 13.60 5.39
CA ASN A 48 5.82 14.42 4.63
C ASN A 48 4.37 13.94 4.80
N GLY A 49 4.08 12.96 5.66
CA GLY A 49 2.74 12.41 5.86
C GLY A 49 2.31 11.38 4.82
N CYS A 50 3.19 10.95 3.92
CA CYS A 50 2.87 9.83 3.04
C CYS A 50 2.99 8.49 3.78
N VAL A 51 2.07 7.57 3.49
CA VAL A 51 2.12 6.16 3.85
C VAL A 51 2.22 5.36 2.55
N TYR A 52 3.24 4.52 2.44
CA TYR A 52 3.47 3.64 1.30
C TYR A 52 3.16 2.21 1.69
N VAL A 53 2.38 1.54 0.84
CA VAL A 53 2.03 0.12 0.99
C VAL A 53 2.71 -0.65 -0.12
N HIS A 54 3.48 -1.66 0.24
CA HIS A 54 4.22 -2.51 -0.69
C HIS A 54 3.82 -3.97 -0.49
N SER A 55 3.93 -4.77 -1.56
CA SER A 55 3.85 -6.22 -1.43
C SER A 55 5.06 -6.72 -0.63
N SER A 56 4.83 -7.59 0.34
CA SER A 56 5.91 -8.31 1.03
C SER A 56 6.31 -9.58 0.29
N VAL A 57 5.59 -9.93 -0.78
CA VAL A 57 5.72 -11.21 -1.48
C VAL A 57 6.58 -11.06 -2.74
N ALA A 58 6.40 -9.99 -3.49
CA ALA A 58 7.12 -9.76 -4.74
C ALA A 58 7.39 -8.27 -4.96
N GLN A 59 8.36 -7.99 -5.84
CA GLN A 59 8.74 -6.65 -6.31
C GLN A 59 8.64 -5.54 -5.23
N TRP A 60 9.26 -5.74 -4.06
CA TRP A 60 9.15 -4.81 -2.92
C TRP A 60 9.51 -3.35 -3.25
N LYS A 61 10.28 -3.09 -4.31
CA LYS A 61 10.60 -1.74 -4.79
C LYS A 61 9.41 -1.02 -5.45
N LYS A 62 8.42 -1.76 -5.96
CA LYS A 62 7.23 -1.20 -6.59
C LYS A 62 6.16 -0.95 -5.52
N CYS A 63 5.77 0.31 -5.38
CA CYS A 63 4.73 0.73 -4.47
C CYS A 63 3.36 0.25 -4.99
N LEU A 64 2.56 -0.40 -4.13
CA LEU A 64 1.18 -0.75 -4.45
C LEU A 64 0.29 0.49 -4.29
N HIS A 65 0.43 1.18 -3.16
CA HIS A 65 -0.39 2.33 -2.83
C HIS A 65 0.40 3.40 -2.09
N SER A 66 0.09 4.66 -2.40
CA SER A 66 0.62 5.83 -1.71
C SER A 66 -0.56 6.65 -1.17
N ILE A 67 -0.67 6.76 0.15
CA ILE A 67 -1.74 7.49 0.83
C ILE A 67 -1.14 8.75 1.44
N LYS A 68 -1.76 9.90 1.22
CA LYS A 68 -1.36 11.16 1.85
C LYS A 68 -2.20 11.42 3.09
N LEU A 69 -1.56 11.43 4.26
CA LEU A 69 -2.15 11.87 5.52
C LEU A 69 -1.83 13.34 5.78
N LYS A 70 -2.50 13.89 6.79
CA LYS A 70 -2.48 15.32 7.13
C LYS A 70 -1.12 15.81 7.63
N ASP A 71 -0.37 14.96 8.32
CA ASP A 71 0.89 15.31 8.95
C ASP A 71 1.87 14.12 9.02
N SER A 72 3.08 14.35 9.53
CA SER A 72 4.19 13.40 9.60
C SER A 72 3.79 12.09 10.27
N VAL A 73 4.18 10.95 9.68
CA VAL A 73 3.97 9.64 10.26
C VAL A 73 5.06 9.34 11.30
N LEU A 74 4.67 9.10 12.56
CA LEU A 74 5.57 8.86 13.68
C LEU A 74 5.56 7.42 14.20
N GLY A 75 4.50 6.67 13.89
CA GLY A 75 4.43 5.26 14.24
C GLY A 75 3.36 4.52 13.44
N ILE A 76 3.59 3.23 13.23
CA ILE A 76 2.64 2.33 12.56
C ILE A 76 2.56 1.06 13.39
N VAL A 77 1.34 0.63 13.74
CA VAL A 77 1.11 -0.67 14.39
C VAL A 77 -0.02 -1.42 13.69
N HIS A 78 0.10 -2.74 13.62
CA HIS A 78 -0.92 -3.61 13.06
C HIS A 78 -1.48 -4.54 14.14
N VAL A 79 -2.80 -4.66 14.22
CA VAL A 79 -3.49 -5.59 15.11
C VAL A 79 -4.81 -6.05 14.48
N LYS A 80 -5.01 -7.37 14.38
CA LYS A 80 -6.27 -8.00 13.94
C LYS A 80 -6.91 -7.36 12.68
N GLY A 81 -6.13 -7.11 11.62
CA GLY A 81 -6.64 -6.53 10.37
C GLY A 81 -6.95 -5.02 10.46
N ARG A 82 -6.34 -4.34 11.44
CA ARG A 82 -6.33 -2.88 11.56
C ARG A 82 -4.89 -2.39 11.53
N VAL A 83 -4.63 -1.34 10.76
CA VAL A 83 -3.35 -0.61 10.80
C VAL A 83 -3.63 0.77 11.36
N LEU A 84 -2.97 1.10 12.46
CA LEU A 84 -3.03 2.43 13.05
C LEU A 84 -1.75 3.18 12.72
N VAL A 85 -1.90 4.40 12.24
CA VAL A 85 -0.81 5.31 11.90
C VAL A 85 -0.91 6.53 12.80
N GLY A 86 0.09 6.75 13.65
CA GLY A 86 0.15 7.88 14.56
C GLY A 86 0.88 9.07 13.95
N LEU A 87 0.27 10.26 14.06
CA LEU A 87 0.75 11.48 13.41
C LEU A 87 1.32 12.50 14.41
N SER A 88 2.09 13.45 13.89
CA SER A 88 2.65 14.56 14.68
C SER A 88 1.63 15.57 15.17
N ASP A 89 0.44 15.63 14.57
CA ASP A 89 -0.65 16.50 15.00
C ASP A 89 -1.52 15.90 16.13
N GLY A 90 -1.20 14.68 16.59
CA GLY A 90 -1.93 14.02 17.67
C GLY A 90 -3.12 13.18 17.21
N THR A 91 -3.32 13.03 15.91
CA THR A 91 -4.35 12.16 15.35
C THR A 91 -3.81 10.77 15.00
N LEU A 92 -4.70 9.78 15.05
CA LEU A 92 -4.50 8.41 14.57
C LEU A 92 -5.33 8.21 13.30
N ALA A 93 -4.71 7.74 12.23
CA ALA A 93 -5.41 7.18 11.08
C ALA A 93 -5.52 5.65 11.23
N ILE A 94 -6.73 5.12 11.15
CA ILE A 94 -7.03 3.70 11.32
C ILE A 94 -7.55 3.14 10.00
N PHE A 95 -6.72 2.32 9.35
CA PHE A 95 -7.06 1.59 8.15
C PHE A 95 -7.61 0.21 8.52
N HIS A 96 -8.54 -0.30 7.72
CA HIS A 96 -9.11 -1.62 7.95
C HIS A 96 -8.98 -2.52 6.73
N ARG A 97 -8.80 -3.81 7.00
CA ARG A 97 -8.86 -4.85 6.00
C ARG A 97 -10.30 -5.34 5.85
N GLY A 98 -10.78 -5.41 4.62
CA GLY A 98 -12.09 -5.96 4.27
C GLY A 98 -12.13 -7.48 4.43
N VAL A 99 -13.35 -8.03 4.32
CA VAL A 99 -13.59 -9.49 4.39
C VAL A 99 -12.98 -10.24 3.21
N ASP A 100 -12.79 -9.55 2.09
CA ASP A 100 -12.10 -10.02 0.88
C ASP A 100 -10.56 -9.97 1.03
N GLY A 101 -10.06 -9.48 2.16
CA GLY A 101 -8.64 -9.33 2.43
C GLY A 101 -8.00 -8.10 1.80
N GLN A 102 -8.73 -7.23 1.09
CA GLN A 102 -8.18 -5.97 0.59
C GLN A 102 -8.11 -4.92 1.71
N TRP A 103 -7.16 -4.00 1.63
CA TRP A 103 -7.16 -2.82 2.51
C TRP A 103 -8.09 -1.75 1.97
N ASP A 104 -8.96 -1.18 2.82
CA ASP A 104 -9.63 0.08 2.50
C ASP A 104 -8.68 1.24 2.82
N LEU A 105 -8.03 1.74 1.78
CA LEU A 105 -7.03 2.81 1.87
C LEU A 105 -7.62 4.20 1.64
N THR A 106 -8.91 4.27 1.29
CA THR A 106 -9.63 5.50 0.99
C THR A 106 -10.50 5.97 2.14
N ASN A 107 -11.10 5.04 2.89
CA ASN A 107 -12.03 5.33 3.98
C ASN A 107 -11.43 4.99 5.36
N TYR A 108 -10.23 5.49 5.62
CA TYR A 108 -9.62 5.35 6.94
C TYR A 108 -10.33 6.23 7.98
N HIS A 109 -10.39 5.75 9.22
CA HIS A 109 -10.98 6.50 10.32
C HIS A 109 -9.93 7.39 11.00
N LEU A 110 -10.28 8.64 11.28
CA LEU A 110 -9.41 9.57 12.02
C LEU A 110 -9.89 9.71 13.46
N LEU A 111 -8.98 9.51 14.39
CA LEU A 111 -9.23 9.61 15.82
C LEU A 111 -8.27 10.61 16.47
N ASP A 112 -8.82 11.65 17.10
CA ASP A 112 -8.07 12.72 17.76
C ASP A 112 -7.89 12.38 19.26
N LEU A 113 -6.65 12.40 19.76
CA LEU A 113 -6.35 12.11 21.18
C LEU A 113 -6.59 13.31 22.11
N GLY A 114 -6.97 14.47 21.57
CA GLY A 114 -7.45 15.63 22.32
C GLY A 114 -6.57 16.87 22.19
N ARG A 115 -7.02 17.95 22.85
CA ARG A 115 -6.36 19.27 22.81
C ARG A 115 -5.60 19.59 24.11
N PRO A 116 -4.56 20.45 24.04
CA PRO A 116 -3.90 20.93 22.82
C PRO A 116 -3.23 19.79 22.03
N HIS A 117 -3.12 19.95 20.71
CA HIS A 117 -2.54 18.94 19.83
C HIS A 117 -1.04 18.76 20.12
N HIS A 118 -0.62 17.51 20.25
CA HIS A 118 0.76 17.08 20.48
C HIS A 118 1.06 15.82 19.68
N SER A 119 2.33 15.57 19.38
CA SER A 119 2.71 14.37 18.64
C SER A 119 2.38 13.07 19.39
N ILE A 120 1.94 12.07 18.63
CA ILE A 120 1.92 10.69 19.09
C ILE A 120 3.36 10.19 19.15
N ARG A 121 3.87 9.94 20.36
CA ARG A 121 5.29 9.64 20.56
C ARG A 121 5.65 8.18 20.45
N CYS A 122 4.74 7.30 20.85
CA CYS A 122 4.93 5.87 20.79
C CYS A 122 3.57 5.16 20.74
N MET A 123 3.57 3.98 20.13
CA MET A 123 2.40 3.11 20.08
C MET A 123 2.84 1.67 20.32
N THR A 124 2.04 0.90 21.04
CA THR A 124 2.28 -0.53 21.23
C THR A 124 0.97 -1.30 21.27
N VAL A 125 0.98 -2.54 20.81
CA VAL A 125 -0.17 -3.44 20.86
C VAL A 125 -0.17 -4.16 22.20
N VAL A 126 -1.29 -4.08 22.93
CA VAL A 126 -1.50 -4.77 24.19
C VAL A 126 -2.77 -5.61 24.05
N HIS A 127 -2.61 -6.93 23.92
CA HIS A 127 -3.67 -7.86 23.53
C HIS A 127 -4.35 -7.44 22.22
N ASP A 128 -5.58 -6.95 22.30
CA ASP A 128 -6.39 -6.49 21.17
C ASP A 128 -6.60 -4.97 21.15
N LYS A 129 -5.91 -4.26 22.05
CA LYS A 129 -5.92 -2.80 22.15
C LYS A 129 -4.59 -2.22 21.67
N VAL A 130 -4.58 -0.92 21.41
CA VAL A 130 -3.37 -0.16 21.13
C VAL A 130 -3.20 0.92 22.19
N TRP A 131 -2.03 0.98 22.80
CA TRP A 131 -1.68 2.01 23.76
C TRP A 131 -0.84 3.07 23.06
N CYS A 132 -1.26 4.33 23.15
CA CYS A 132 -0.62 5.46 22.51
C CYS A 132 -0.07 6.43 23.57
N GLY A 133 1.22 6.71 23.51
CA GLY A 133 1.84 7.75 24.33
C GLY A 133 1.56 9.13 23.75
N PHE A 134 0.82 9.96 24.49
CA PHE A 134 0.45 11.32 24.12
C PHE A 134 0.66 12.26 25.32
N ARG A 135 1.60 13.20 25.20
CA ARG A 135 2.03 14.12 26.28
C ARG A 135 2.40 13.42 27.59
N ASN A 136 1.61 13.48 28.65
CA ASN A 136 1.87 12.81 29.93
C ASN A 136 0.83 11.72 30.21
N LYS A 137 0.11 11.28 29.16
CA LYS A 137 -0.95 10.29 29.23
C LYS A 137 -0.67 9.11 28.29
N ILE A 138 -1.22 7.97 28.66
CA ILE A 138 -1.34 6.81 27.77
C ILE A 138 -2.82 6.72 27.41
N HIS A 139 -3.12 6.78 26.11
CA HIS A 139 -4.48 6.57 25.60
C HIS A 139 -4.63 5.13 25.16
N VAL A 140 -5.74 4.51 25.55
CA VAL A 140 -6.08 3.15 25.16
C VAL A 140 -7.10 3.22 24.04
N VAL A 141 -6.72 2.70 22.87
CA VAL A 141 -7.55 2.70 21.67
C VAL A 141 -8.04 1.28 21.42
N GLN A 142 -9.33 1.16 21.11
CA GLN A 142 -9.95 -0.08 20.63
C GLN A 142 -10.00 -0.06 19.09
N PRO A 143 -9.10 -0.78 18.39
CA PRO A 143 -8.94 -0.67 16.93
C PRO A 143 -10.16 -1.12 16.13
N GLN A 144 -10.91 -2.09 16.65
CA GLN A 144 -12.10 -2.61 15.96
C GLN A 144 -13.29 -1.67 16.08
N ALA A 145 -13.49 -1.10 17.27
CA ALA A 145 -14.53 -0.10 17.53
C ALA A 145 -14.11 1.32 17.12
N MET A 146 -12.84 1.52 16.73
CA MET A 146 -12.25 2.79 16.31
C MET A 146 -12.50 3.93 17.32
N LYS A 147 -12.35 3.65 18.62
CA LYS A 147 -12.62 4.60 19.71
C LYS A 147 -11.58 4.54 20.83
N ILE A 148 -11.48 5.63 21.60
CA ILE A 148 -10.72 5.69 22.86
C ILE A 148 -11.60 5.10 23.96
N GLU A 149 -10.98 4.43 24.93
CA GLU A 149 -11.62 4.01 26.20
C GLU A 149 -11.82 5.17 27.17
#